data_AF-A0A1M4WQ84-F1
#
_entry.id   AF-A0A1M4WQ84-F1
#
_cell.length_a   1.000
_cell.length_b   1.000
_cell.length_c   1.000
_cell.angle_alpha   90.00
_cell.angle_beta   90.00
_cell.angle_gamma   90.00
#
_symmetry.space_group_name_H-M   'P 1'
#
loop_
_entity.id
_entity.type
_entity.pdbx_description
1 polymer ?
#
loop_
_entity_poly.entity_id
_entity_poly.type
_entity_poly.pdbx_seq_one_letter_code
_entity_poly.pdbx_strand_id
1 'polypeptide(L)'
;MAKQTGYIKAIGTVDGDTNFYYDQLWGYLVRMLPGVDSKRFWNDPAFEGSRRSAERFGTGNIMSSIIYRFVPTKKRHTHLFAMLRTIAIFCLKQGIDKAAVFNAIYAFLEEQERISLTREQFTLLLSSFGEELEARLKEAKQKKEKKPQNKLDIKVEAPLTEEDTEFLQLYMDDYDWKIRFEGDFPPDYQVPLFLLKHAA
;
A
#
# COMPACT_ATOMS: atom_id res chain seq x y z
N MET A 1 10.29 -7.54 -23.35
CA MET A 1 10.74 -7.08 -22.02
C MET A 1 12.25 -7.12 -22.00
N ALA A 2 12.89 -6.13 -21.37
CA ALA A 2 14.35 -6.11 -21.25
C ALA A 2 14.80 -7.26 -20.34
N LYS A 3 15.75 -8.05 -20.83
CA LYS A 3 16.34 -9.18 -20.08
C LYS A 3 17.63 -8.70 -19.41
N GLN A 4 17.91 -9.20 -18.22
CA GLN A 4 19.18 -8.93 -17.55
C GLN A 4 20.29 -9.78 -18.21
N THR A 5 21.34 -9.13 -18.69
CA THR A 5 22.53 -9.77 -19.29
C THR A 5 23.66 -9.87 -18.26
N GLY A 6 24.58 -10.83 -18.43
CA GLY A 6 25.71 -11.05 -17.52
C GLY A 6 25.43 -12.06 -16.40
N TYR A 7 26.44 -12.32 -15.57
CA TYR A 7 26.40 -13.34 -14.51
C TYR A 7 25.87 -12.81 -13.17
N ILE A 8 25.64 -11.50 -13.07
CA ILE A 8 25.06 -10.85 -11.92
C ILE A 8 23.58 -10.58 -12.23
N LYS A 9 22.69 -11.18 -11.46
CA LYS A 9 21.25 -11.06 -11.58
C LYS A 9 20.68 -10.35 -10.37
N ALA A 10 19.88 -9.32 -10.57
CA ALA A 10 19.23 -8.58 -9.50
C ALA A 10 17.75 -8.96 -9.39
N ILE A 11 17.23 -8.92 -8.17
CA ILE A 11 15.80 -8.96 -7.84
C ILE A 11 15.56 -7.84 -6.82
N GLY A 12 14.67 -6.92 -7.12
CA GLY A 12 14.43 -5.76 -6.25
C GLY A 12 13.92 -4.55 -6.99
N THR A 13 13.73 -3.45 -6.27
CA THR A 13 13.40 -2.15 -6.86
C THR A 13 14.48 -1.15 -6.47
N VAL A 14 14.98 -0.44 -7.48
CA VAL A 14 16.02 0.57 -7.39
C VAL A 14 15.39 1.91 -7.77
N ASP A 15 15.74 2.96 -7.04
CA ASP A 15 15.33 4.35 -7.29
C ASP A 15 13.81 4.58 -7.39
N GLY A 16 13.03 3.63 -6.86
CA GLY A 16 11.57 3.69 -6.78
C GLY A 16 10.82 3.45 -8.08
N ASP A 17 11.51 3.31 -9.21
CA ASP A 17 10.88 3.17 -10.53
C ASP A 17 11.50 2.07 -11.41
N THR A 18 12.65 1.51 -11.07
CA THR A 18 13.26 0.42 -11.83
C THR A 18 13.15 -0.88 -11.05
N ASN A 19 12.42 -1.87 -11.58
CA ASN A 19 12.17 -3.13 -10.92
C ASN A 19 12.80 -4.30 -11.68
N PHE A 20 13.66 -5.02 -10.96
CA PHE A 20 14.30 -6.26 -11.37
C PHE A 20 13.55 -7.43 -10.77
N TYR A 21 13.20 -8.43 -11.59
CA TYR A 21 12.42 -9.58 -11.14
C TYR A 21 12.71 -10.83 -11.96
N TYR A 22 12.36 -11.97 -11.40
CA TYR A 22 12.42 -13.26 -12.09
C TYR A 22 11.03 -13.68 -12.56
N ASP A 23 10.94 -14.11 -13.80
CA ASP A 23 9.76 -14.72 -14.41
C ASP A 23 10.08 -16.16 -14.81
N GLN A 24 9.15 -17.09 -14.53
CA GLN A 24 9.39 -18.52 -14.80
C GLN A 24 9.55 -18.85 -16.29
N LEU A 25 8.90 -18.09 -17.17
CA LEU A 25 8.91 -18.31 -18.62
C LEU A 25 10.07 -17.54 -19.29
N TRP A 26 10.39 -16.35 -18.78
CA TRP A 26 11.29 -15.42 -19.45
C TRP A 26 12.63 -15.18 -18.73
N GLY A 27 12.80 -15.72 -17.52
CA GLY A 27 14.00 -15.59 -16.70
C GLY A 27 14.11 -14.24 -15.99
N TYR A 28 15.35 -13.74 -15.83
CA TYR A 28 15.62 -12.46 -15.17
C TYR A 28 15.31 -11.28 -16.10
N LEU A 29 14.37 -10.44 -15.66
CA LEU A 29 13.84 -9.30 -16.39
C LEU A 29 14.05 -7.99 -15.62
N VAL A 30 13.97 -6.89 -16.36
CA VAL A 30 13.89 -5.54 -15.82
C VAL A 30 12.76 -4.76 -16.48
N ARG A 31 12.05 -3.96 -15.69
CA ARG A 31 11.05 -3.02 -16.18
C ARG A 31 11.06 -1.73 -15.37
N MET A 32 10.66 -0.64 -16.02
CA MET A 32 10.18 0.51 -15.28
C MET A 32 8.82 0.15 -14.65
N LEU A 33 8.66 0.41 -13.35
CA LEU A 33 7.39 0.28 -12.67
C LEU A 33 6.39 1.22 -13.34
N PRO A 34 5.26 0.69 -13.83
CA PRO A 34 4.18 1.55 -14.28
C PRO A 34 3.63 2.28 -13.05
N GLY A 35 3.94 3.56 -12.95
CA GLY A 35 3.58 4.40 -11.82
C GLY A 35 3.16 5.77 -12.30
N VAL A 36 2.02 6.24 -11.79
CA VAL A 36 1.67 7.65 -11.88
C VAL A 36 2.28 8.29 -10.64
N ASP A 37 3.15 9.28 -10.83
CA ASP A 37 3.72 9.98 -9.68
C ASP A 37 2.60 10.69 -8.90
N SER A 38 2.83 10.93 -7.60
CA SER A 38 1.79 11.55 -6.77
C SER A 38 1.38 12.92 -7.29
N LYS A 39 2.32 13.69 -7.88
CA LYS A 39 2.02 15.02 -8.43
C LYS A 39 1.04 14.91 -9.59
N ARG A 40 1.25 13.99 -10.54
CA ARG A 40 0.32 13.76 -11.63
C ARG A 40 -1.04 13.30 -11.14
N PHE A 41 -1.11 12.37 -10.18
CA PHE A 41 -2.41 11.94 -9.64
C PHE A 41 -3.26 13.10 -9.09
N TRP A 42 -2.64 14.09 -8.45
CA TRP A 42 -3.35 15.25 -7.89
C TRP A 42 -3.71 16.31 -8.93
N ASN A 43 -2.86 16.51 -9.94
CA ASN A 43 -2.99 17.64 -10.88
C ASN A 43 -3.64 17.27 -12.21
N ASP A 44 -3.54 16.01 -12.65
CA ASP A 44 -4.00 15.58 -13.98
C ASP A 44 -5.54 15.37 -13.97
N PRO A 45 -6.30 16.00 -14.89
CA PRO A 45 -7.75 15.83 -15.01
C PRO A 45 -8.19 14.39 -15.24
N ALA A 46 -7.36 13.55 -15.88
CA ALA A 46 -7.70 12.15 -16.12
C ALA A 46 -7.99 11.35 -14.83
N PHE A 47 -7.47 11.80 -13.69
CA PHE A 47 -7.68 11.16 -12.39
C PHE A 47 -8.81 11.77 -11.56
N GLU A 48 -9.60 12.70 -12.10
CA GLU A 48 -10.69 13.35 -11.35
C GLU A 48 -11.70 12.33 -10.79
N GLY A 49 -12.11 11.36 -11.61
CA GLY A 49 -13.00 10.29 -11.18
C GLY A 49 -12.41 9.45 -10.03
N SER A 50 -11.11 9.16 -10.09
CA SER A 50 -10.38 8.43 -9.05
C SER A 50 -10.31 9.22 -7.75
N ARG A 51 -10.07 10.55 -7.82
CA ARG A 51 -10.06 11.44 -6.65
C ARG A 51 -11.44 11.49 -5.97
N ARG A 52 -12.52 11.69 -6.75
CA ARG A 52 -13.90 11.67 -6.23
C ARG A 52 -14.25 10.32 -5.59
N SER A 53 -13.81 9.21 -6.17
CA SER A 53 -14.00 7.88 -5.59
C SER A 53 -13.25 7.70 -4.27
N ALA A 54 -11.99 8.12 -4.22
CA ALA A 54 -11.16 8.07 -3.02
C ALA A 54 -11.72 8.94 -1.87
N GLU A 55 -12.26 10.12 -2.20
CA GLU A 55 -12.94 11.00 -1.24
C GLU A 55 -14.18 10.34 -0.63
N ARG A 56 -15.06 9.76 -1.47
CA ARG A 56 -16.24 9.01 -1.02
C ARG A 56 -15.84 7.81 -0.17
N PHE A 57 -14.79 7.10 -0.57
CA PHE A 57 -14.26 5.97 0.19
C PHE A 57 -13.78 6.41 1.58
N GLY A 58 -12.99 7.48 1.66
CA GLY A 58 -12.50 8.03 2.92
C GLY A 58 -13.64 8.48 3.84
N THR A 59 -14.58 9.25 3.29
CA THR A 59 -15.76 9.75 4.02
C THR A 59 -16.63 8.59 4.51
N GLY A 60 -16.99 7.66 3.62
CA GLY A 60 -17.83 6.50 3.96
C GLY A 60 -17.19 5.62 5.02
N ASN A 61 -15.87 5.42 4.98
CA ASN A 61 -15.15 4.65 5.99
C ASN A 61 -15.23 5.30 7.40
N ILE A 62 -15.08 6.62 7.47
CA ILE A 62 -15.21 7.36 8.74
C ILE A 62 -16.65 7.26 9.26
N MET A 63 -17.65 7.50 8.41
CA MET A 63 -19.07 7.42 8.78
C MET A 63 -19.44 6.03 9.32
N SER A 64 -19.00 4.98 8.64
CA SER A 64 -19.20 3.60 9.11
C SER A 64 -18.51 3.36 10.45
N SER A 65 -17.29 3.86 10.66
CA SER A 65 -16.57 3.73 11.94
C SER A 65 -17.30 4.41 13.10
N ILE A 66 -17.81 5.62 12.87
CA ILE A 66 -18.57 6.43 13.85
C ILE A 66 -19.80 5.66 14.37
N ILE A 67 -20.54 4.96 13.51
CA ILE A 67 -21.71 4.18 13.94
C ILE A 67 -21.29 2.79 14.47
N TYR A 68 -20.30 2.15 13.84
CA TYR A 68 -19.88 0.80 14.18
C TYR A 68 -19.38 0.64 15.62
N ARG A 69 -18.89 1.73 16.25
CA ARG A 69 -18.52 1.69 17.68
C ARG A 69 -19.68 1.34 18.61
N PHE A 70 -20.93 1.58 18.19
CA PHE A 70 -22.15 1.24 18.92
C PHE A 70 -22.66 -0.18 18.62
N VAL A 71 -21.96 -0.95 17.78
CA VAL A 71 -22.23 -2.38 17.62
C VAL A 71 -21.59 -3.11 18.81
N PRO A 72 -22.35 -3.92 19.58
CA PRO A 72 -21.78 -4.72 20.67
C PRO A 72 -20.67 -5.64 20.15
N THR A 73 -19.58 -5.78 20.90
CA THR A 73 -18.39 -6.55 20.47
C THR A 73 -18.72 -7.98 20.04
N LYS A 74 -19.63 -8.65 20.76
CA LYS A 74 -20.13 -10.00 20.43
C LYS A 74 -20.85 -10.09 19.09
N LYS A 75 -21.36 -8.97 18.57
CA LYS A 75 -22.09 -8.88 17.29
C LYS A 75 -21.22 -8.33 16.14
N ARG A 76 -19.96 -7.98 16.41
CA ARG A 76 -19.00 -7.46 15.42
C ARG A 76 -18.38 -8.59 14.61
N HIS A 77 -18.28 -8.38 13.29
CA HIS A 77 -17.43 -9.18 12.41
C HIS A 77 -16.97 -8.32 11.21
N THR A 78 -15.94 -8.78 10.51
CA THR A 78 -15.29 -8.07 9.40
C THR A 78 -16.26 -7.76 8.27
N HIS A 79 -17.12 -8.72 7.90
CA HIS A 79 -18.08 -8.54 6.82
C HIS A 79 -19.13 -7.46 7.13
N LEU A 80 -19.57 -7.32 8.39
CA LEU A 80 -20.54 -6.30 8.79
C LEU A 80 -20.03 -4.90 8.48
N PHE A 81 -18.79 -4.60 8.87
CA PHE A 81 -18.19 -3.30 8.61
C PHE A 81 -18.06 -3.02 7.11
N ALA A 82 -17.71 -4.04 6.31
CA ALA A 82 -17.67 -3.91 4.86
C ALA A 82 -19.05 -3.56 4.27
N MET A 83 -20.14 -4.14 4.78
CA MET A 83 -21.50 -3.80 4.37
C MET A 83 -21.86 -2.35 4.71
N LEU A 84 -21.57 -1.89 5.93
CA LEU A 84 -21.83 -0.49 6.33
C LEU A 84 -21.09 0.50 5.43
N ARG A 85 -19.83 0.20 5.10
CA ARG A 85 -19.01 1.02 4.20
C ARG A 85 -19.59 1.04 2.79
N THR A 86 -20.08 -0.08 2.30
CA THR A 86 -20.75 -0.16 0.98
C THR A 86 -22.01 0.70 0.94
N ILE A 87 -22.85 0.63 1.97
CA ILE A 87 -24.05 1.49 2.10
C ILE A 87 -23.64 2.96 2.07
N ALA A 88 -22.65 3.35 2.89
CA ALA A 88 -22.18 4.72 2.95
C ALA A 88 -21.68 5.23 1.60
N ILE A 89 -20.80 4.48 0.94
CA ILE A 89 -20.22 4.86 -0.36
C ILE A 89 -21.32 4.95 -1.44
N PHE A 90 -22.28 4.02 -1.43
CA PHE A 90 -23.40 4.04 -2.38
C PHE A 90 -24.24 5.31 -2.19
N CYS A 91 -24.64 5.63 -0.96
CA CYS A 91 -25.42 6.84 -0.67
C CYS A 91 -24.65 8.12 -1.05
N LEU A 92 -23.36 8.21 -0.69
CA LEU A 92 -22.51 9.35 -1.05
C LEU A 92 -22.32 9.48 -2.57
N LYS A 93 -22.30 8.36 -3.31
CA LYS A 93 -22.24 8.38 -4.78
C LYS A 93 -23.50 8.97 -5.40
N GLN A 94 -24.67 8.74 -4.78
CA GLN A 94 -25.95 9.31 -5.18
C GLN A 94 -26.15 10.77 -4.74
N GLY A 95 -25.20 11.37 -4.02
CA GLY A 95 -25.32 12.74 -3.52
C GLY A 95 -26.30 12.87 -2.35
N ILE A 96 -26.58 11.78 -1.64
CA ILE A 96 -27.42 11.80 -0.43
C ILE A 96 -26.70 12.57 0.67
N ASP A 97 -27.45 13.39 1.41
CA ASP A 97 -26.94 14.14 2.55
C ASP A 97 -26.33 13.24 3.64
N LYS A 98 -25.28 13.72 4.32
CA LYS A 98 -24.53 12.97 5.33
C LYS A 98 -25.41 12.48 6.47
N ALA A 99 -26.39 13.27 6.92
CA ALA A 99 -27.31 12.85 7.99
C ALA A 99 -28.22 11.71 7.52
N ALA A 100 -28.66 11.74 6.26
CA ALA A 100 -29.42 10.65 5.66
C ALA A 100 -28.57 9.38 5.45
N VAL A 101 -27.27 9.52 5.15
CA VAL A 101 -26.34 8.38 5.11
C VAL A 101 -26.20 7.72 6.49
N PHE A 102 -26.04 8.50 7.57
CA PHE A 102 -26.01 7.95 8.93
C PHE A 102 -27.32 7.21 9.26
N ASN A 103 -28.47 7.76 8.88
CA ASN A 103 -29.76 7.11 9.04
C ASN A 103 -29.83 5.77 8.29
N ALA A 104 -29.33 5.70 7.05
CA ALA A 104 -29.31 4.45 6.28
C ALA A 104 -28.45 3.36 6.95
N ILE A 105 -27.27 3.74 7.45
CA ILE A 105 -26.38 2.82 8.19
C ILE A 105 -27.05 2.35 9.48
N TYR A 106 -27.66 3.26 10.24
CA TYR A 106 -28.36 2.93 11.47
C TYR A 106 -29.55 2.01 11.21
N ALA A 107 -30.39 2.32 10.21
CA ALA A 107 -31.57 1.52 9.88
C ALA A 107 -31.18 0.08 9.53
N PHE A 108 -30.12 -0.11 8.73
CA PHE A 108 -29.58 -1.43 8.44
C PHE A 108 -29.12 -2.17 9.72
N LEU A 109 -28.44 -1.48 10.65
CA LEU A 109 -28.01 -2.11 11.89
C LEU A 109 -29.16 -2.40 12.87
N GLU A 110 -30.19 -1.57 12.87
CA GLU A 110 -31.42 -1.75 13.66
C GLU A 110 -32.21 -2.96 13.16
N GLU A 111 -32.42 -3.08 11.85
CA GLU A 111 -33.08 -4.23 11.22
C GLU A 111 -32.36 -5.56 11.51
N GLN A 112 -31.02 -5.51 11.57
CA GLN A 112 -30.22 -6.68 11.91
C GLN A 112 -30.10 -6.92 13.44
N GLU A 113 -30.72 -6.07 14.26
CA GLU A 113 -30.62 -6.07 15.72
C GLU A 113 -29.17 -6.03 16.23
N ARG A 114 -28.29 -5.29 15.54
CA ARG A 114 -26.84 -5.27 15.81
C ARG A 114 -26.33 -3.99 16.47
N ILE A 115 -27.18 -3.01 16.75
CA ILE A 115 -26.77 -1.76 17.38
C ILE A 115 -27.31 -1.66 18.80
N SER A 116 -26.54 -1.01 19.69
CA SER A 116 -26.96 -0.77 21.08
C SER A 116 -27.73 0.54 21.27
N LEU A 117 -27.68 1.44 20.29
CA LEU A 117 -28.39 2.71 20.33
C LEU A 117 -29.87 2.48 20.03
N THR A 118 -30.75 3.13 20.81
CA THR A 118 -32.16 3.27 20.44
C THR A 118 -32.33 4.36 19.37
N ARG A 119 -33.49 4.37 18.69
CA ARG A 119 -33.80 5.37 17.66
C ARG A 119 -33.77 6.79 18.21
N GLU A 120 -34.24 6.99 19.44
CA GLU A 120 -34.23 8.27 20.14
C GLU A 120 -32.80 8.74 20.43
N GLN A 121 -31.96 7.85 20.97
CA GLN A 121 -30.55 8.14 21.26
C GLN A 121 -29.78 8.46 19.97
N PHE A 122 -30.03 7.70 18.90
CA PHE A 122 -29.43 7.97 17.60
C PHE A 122 -29.80 9.37 17.08
N THR A 123 -31.09 9.73 17.17
CA THR A 123 -31.57 11.04 16.72
C THR A 123 -30.90 12.19 17.50
N LEU A 124 -30.75 12.03 18.81
CA LEU A 124 -30.07 13.00 19.67
C LEU A 124 -28.58 13.18 19.28
N LEU A 125 -27.90 12.09 18.91
CA LEU A 125 -26.48 12.09 18.60
C LEU A 125 -26.14 12.44 17.15
N LEU A 126 -27.15 12.57 16.28
CA LEU A 126 -26.94 12.72 14.83
C LEU A 126 -26.11 13.97 14.49
N SER A 127 -26.33 15.09 15.18
CA SER A 127 -25.52 16.31 15.03
C SER A 127 -24.07 16.08 15.44
N SER A 128 -23.85 15.45 16.59
CA SER A 128 -22.52 15.11 17.11
C SER A 128 -21.74 14.19 16.16
N PHE A 129 -22.42 13.25 15.49
CA PHE A 129 -21.79 12.41 14.46
C PHE A 129 -21.32 13.21 13.24
N GLY A 130 -22.08 14.25 12.85
CA GLY A 130 -21.68 15.19 11.81
C GLY A 130 -20.44 15.97 12.19
N GLU A 131 -20.40 16.52 13.41
CA GLU A 131 -19.24 17.26 13.93
C GLU A 131 -17.99 16.39 14.00
N GLU A 132 -18.11 15.15 14.48
CA GLU A 132 -17.00 14.21 14.54
C GLU A 132 -16.50 13.81 13.14
N LEU A 133 -17.40 13.63 12.18
CA LEU A 133 -17.02 13.37 10.78
C LEU A 133 -16.17 14.51 10.23
N GLU A 134 -16.60 15.76 10.40
CA GLU A 134 -15.86 16.93 9.95
C GLU A 134 -14.50 17.05 10.64
N ALA A 135 -14.42 16.77 11.94
CA ALA A 135 -13.17 16.77 12.69
C ALA A 135 -12.19 15.73 12.14
N ARG A 136 -12.64 14.48 11.92
CA ARG A 136 -11.80 13.39 11.39
C ARG A 136 -11.40 13.60 9.94
N LEU A 137 -12.21 14.29 9.13
CA LEU A 137 -11.84 14.65 7.76
C LEU A 137 -10.74 15.73 7.71
N LYS A 138 -10.72 16.63 8.70
CA LYS A 138 -9.70 17.69 8.83
C LYS A 138 -8.40 17.21 9.50
N GLU A 139 -8.44 16.09 10.20
CA GLU A 139 -7.27 15.54 10.88
C GLU A 139 -6.13 15.26 9.90
N ALA A 140 -4.96 15.86 10.15
CA ALA A 140 -3.79 15.67 9.32
C ALA A 140 -3.34 14.20 9.39
N LYS A 141 -3.36 13.50 8.26
CA LYS A 141 -2.84 12.13 8.19
C LYS A 141 -1.35 12.16 8.53
N GLN A 142 -0.96 11.40 9.55
CA GLN A 142 0.45 11.19 9.88
C GLN A 142 1.16 10.64 8.63
N LYS A 143 2.13 11.39 8.11
CA LYS A 143 3.00 10.90 7.04
C LYS A 143 3.84 9.79 7.63
N LYS A 144 3.49 8.53 7.34
CA LYS A 144 4.42 7.43 7.57
C LYS A 144 5.64 7.71 6.70
N GLU A 145 6.80 7.84 7.33
CA GLU A 145 8.07 7.88 6.60
C GLU A 145 8.14 6.61 5.74
N LYS A 146 8.14 6.79 4.42
CA LYS A 146 8.40 5.69 3.51
C LYS A 146 9.87 5.34 3.70
N LYS A 147 10.16 4.20 4.32
CA LYS A 147 11.51 3.63 4.26
C LYS A 147 11.86 3.46 2.78
N PRO A 148 13.03 3.95 2.32
CA PRO A 148 13.46 3.70 0.95
C PRO A 148 13.45 2.19 0.71
N GLN A 149 12.71 1.73 -0.29
CA GLN A 149 12.65 0.32 -0.69
C GLN A 149 13.82 -0.01 -1.63
N ASN A 150 15.00 0.49 -1.31
CA ASN A 150 16.23 0.22 -2.03
C ASN A 150 16.79 -1.13 -1.54
N LYS A 151 16.00 -2.20 -1.70
CA LYS A 151 16.41 -3.56 -1.36
C LYS A 151 16.70 -4.30 -2.64
N LEU A 152 17.93 -4.79 -2.75
CA LEU A 152 18.42 -5.52 -3.91
C LEU A 152 18.95 -6.88 -3.46
N ASP A 153 18.30 -7.94 -3.92
CA ASP A 153 18.83 -9.29 -3.82
C ASP A 153 19.63 -9.57 -5.11
N ILE A 154 20.94 -9.71 -4.97
CA ILE A 154 21.88 -10.00 -6.05
C ILE A 154 22.23 -11.49 -6.02
N LYS A 155 22.09 -12.15 -7.17
CA LYS A 155 22.59 -13.50 -7.41
C LYS A 155 23.77 -13.44 -8.38
N VAL A 156 24.87 -14.05 -8.00
CA VAL A 156 26.08 -14.18 -8.82
C VAL A 156 26.21 -15.62 -9.29
N GLU A 157 26.29 -15.81 -10.61
CA GLU A 157 26.31 -17.13 -11.26
C GLU A 157 27.70 -17.54 -11.76
N ALA A 158 28.68 -16.62 -11.79
CA ALA A 158 30.06 -16.85 -12.20
C ALA A 158 31.02 -15.88 -11.48
N PRO A 159 32.35 -16.11 -11.50
CA PRO A 159 33.33 -15.20 -10.90
C PRO A 159 33.13 -13.74 -11.33
N LEU A 160 33.22 -12.83 -10.36
CA LEU A 160 33.12 -11.39 -10.62
C LEU A 160 34.33 -10.92 -11.42
N THR A 161 34.10 -10.07 -12.40
CA THR A 161 35.18 -9.37 -13.10
C THR A 161 35.72 -8.23 -12.24
N GLU A 162 36.86 -7.66 -12.63
CA GLU A 162 37.41 -6.46 -11.97
C GLU A 162 36.42 -5.28 -12.08
N GLU A 163 35.81 -5.09 -13.25
CA GLU A 163 34.78 -4.07 -13.48
C GLU A 163 33.55 -4.25 -12.58
N ASP A 164 33.08 -5.49 -12.43
CA ASP A 164 31.96 -5.81 -11.52
C ASP A 164 32.32 -5.46 -10.07
N THR A 165 33.55 -5.76 -9.67
CA THR A 165 34.04 -5.52 -8.30
C THR A 165 34.11 -4.02 -7.99
N GLU A 166 34.66 -3.23 -8.91
CA GLU A 166 34.73 -1.77 -8.79
C GLU A 166 33.34 -1.14 -8.73
N PHE A 167 32.43 -1.58 -9.60
CA PHE A 167 31.04 -1.10 -9.62
C PHE A 167 30.34 -1.42 -8.30
N LEU A 168 30.41 -2.67 -7.85
CA LEU A 168 29.78 -3.11 -6.61
C LEU A 168 30.35 -2.33 -5.41
N GLN A 169 31.66 -2.09 -5.38
CA GLN A 169 32.31 -1.34 -4.32
C GLN A 169 31.88 0.14 -4.28
N LEU A 170 31.66 0.77 -5.43
CA LEU A 170 31.28 2.18 -5.53
C LEU A 170 29.85 2.45 -5.02
N TYR A 171 28.91 1.53 -5.28
CA TYR A 171 27.48 1.72 -5.01
C TYR A 171 26.94 0.90 -3.83
N MET A 172 27.82 0.22 -3.08
CA MET A 172 27.40 -0.73 -2.03
C MET A 172 26.63 -0.09 -0.87
N ASP A 173 26.92 1.17 -0.56
CA ASP A 173 26.29 1.89 0.56
C ASP A 173 24.97 2.58 0.17
N ASP A 174 24.68 2.66 -1.14
CA ASP A 174 23.50 3.35 -1.67
C ASP A 174 22.22 2.50 -1.58
N TYR A 175 22.35 1.18 -1.43
CA TYR A 175 21.21 0.28 -1.29
C TYR A 175 21.45 -0.83 -0.25
N ASP A 176 20.36 -1.36 0.31
CA ASP A 176 20.36 -2.50 1.22
C ASP A 176 20.53 -3.80 0.40
N TRP A 177 21.78 -4.20 0.19
CA TRP A 177 22.15 -5.33 -0.66
C TRP A 177 22.16 -6.64 0.11
N LYS A 178 21.69 -7.69 -0.56
CA LYS A 178 21.93 -9.08 -0.17
C LYS A 178 22.50 -9.83 -1.34
N ILE A 179 23.70 -10.39 -1.20
CA ILE A 179 24.36 -11.11 -2.28
C ILE A 179 24.40 -12.61 -2.00
N ARG A 180 24.17 -13.41 -3.04
CA ARG A 180 24.28 -14.88 -3.03
C ARG A 180 25.11 -15.35 -4.21
N PHE A 181 26.01 -16.29 -3.95
CA PHE A 181 26.82 -16.95 -4.95
C PHE A 181 26.20 -18.34 -5.22
N GLU A 182 25.48 -18.48 -6.33
CA GLU A 182 24.70 -19.68 -6.68
C GLU A 182 25.03 -20.11 -8.12
N GLY A 183 26.30 -20.39 -8.35
CA GLY A 183 26.90 -20.64 -9.67
C GLY A 183 28.10 -21.59 -9.60
N ASP A 184 28.77 -21.78 -10.73
CA ASP A 184 29.97 -22.61 -10.82
C ASP A 184 31.20 -21.74 -10.59
N PHE A 185 31.88 -21.96 -9.46
CA PHE A 185 33.03 -21.16 -9.03
C PHE A 185 34.28 -22.05 -8.92
N PRO A 186 35.44 -21.58 -9.39
CA PRO A 186 36.71 -22.26 -9.17
C PRO A 186 36.98 -22.50 -7.68
N PRO A 187 37.63 -23.62 -7.30
CA PRO A 187 37.93 -23.94 -5.90
C PRO A 187 38.81 -22.90 -5.18
N ASP A 188 39.57 -22.11 -5.94
CA ASP A 188 40.48 -21.06 -5.50
C ASP A 188 39.87 -19.65 -5.58
N TYR A 189 38.59 -19.53 -5.96
CA TYR A 189 37.93 -18.24 -6.06
C TYR A 189 37.79 -17.55 -4.69
N GLN A 190 38.30 -16.32 -4.61
CA GLN A 190 38.24 -15.51 -3.39
C GLN A 190 37.12 -14.48 -3.51
N VAL A 191 36.12 -14.59 -2.63
CA VAL A 191 35.05 -13.59 -2.54
C VAL A 191 35.62 -12.29 -1.97
N PRO A 192 35.43 -11.14 -2.64
CA PRO A 192 35.88 -9.85 -2.12
C PRO A 192 35.35 -9.58 -0.70
N LEU A 193 36.25 -9.20 0.21
CA LEU A 193 35.96 -9.00 1.64
C LEU A 193 34.82 -8.01 1.90
N PHE A 194 34.69 -6.98 1.07
CA PHE A 194 33.67 -5.95 1.23
C PHE A 194 32.25 -6.52 1.03
N LEU A 195 32.09 -7.55 0.19
CA LEU A 195 30.81 -8.22 -0.08
C LEU A 195 30.34 -9.11 1.07
N LEU A 196 31.25 -9.54 1.97
CA LEU A 196 30.91 -10.40 3.09
C LEU A 196 29.93 -9.74 4.08
N LYS A 197 29.94 -8.40 4.17
CA LYS A 197 28.99 -7.66 5.01
C LYS A 197 27.55 -7.75 4.51
N HIS A 198 27.39 -8.09 3.23
CA HIS A 198 26.12 -8.15 2.51
C HIS A 198 25.77 -9.58 2.08
N ALA A 199 26.59 -10.57 2.45
CA ALA A 199 26.30 -11.98 2.19
C ALA A 199 25.05 -12.39 2.96
N ALA A 200 24.11 -13.03 2.26
CA ALA A 200 22.84 -13.49 2.83
C ALA A 200 22.95 -14.86 3.51
#